data_AF-A0A1E3G159-F1
#
_entry.id   AF-A0A1E3G159-F1
#
_cell.length_a   1.000
_cell.length_b   1.000
_cell.length_c   1.000
_cell.angle_alpha   90.00
_cell.angle_beta   90.00
_cell.angle_gamma   90.00
#
_symmetry.space_group_name_H-M   'P 1'
#
loop_
_entity.id
_entity.type
_entity.pdbx_description
1 polymer ?
#
loop_
_entity_poly.entity_id
_entity_poly.type
_entity_poly.pdbx_seq_one_letter_code
_entity_poly.pdbx_strand_id
1 'polypeptide(L)'
;MHASDERAAMLTLCSKLIEKNSPEELSCFITECARKVLLMIQKRLDEDILREIVNSFFLEKLHLVCEKIVNTRPLNPSGYFYKAVENFVYSWLSKRNKQKVVSLDSPIDSLQTSRDDPESVEFIDVISAEDDKLTESLVDVLAEEYFEPFVSFCKRKRTDMFLYICFLISQHYNESDRFRNPSWSQANVYKIIERTRKFLREFQEEFSIEDRVLGKILETFYQNECRRYENR
;
A
#
# COMPACT_ATOMS: atom_id res chain seq x y z
N MET A 1 14.90 -3.28 -22.75
CA MET A 1 14.65 -4.49 -23.57
C MET A 1 14.62 -5.81 -22.78
N HIS A 2 14.74 -5.82 -21.43
CA HIS A 2 14.91 -7.08 -20.66
C HIS A 2 13.66 -7.66 -19.99
N ALA A 3 12.64 -6.86 -19.66
CA ALA A 3 11.48 -7.33 -18.88
C ALA A 3 10.51 -8.27 -19.64
N SER A 4 10.46 -8.17 -20.97
CA SER A 4 9.60 -9.02 -21.80
C SER A 4 10.11 -10.46 -21.87
N ASP A 5 11.43 -10.63 -21.92
CA ASP A 5 12.09 -11.93 -22.06
C ASP A 5 12.04 -12.72 -20.75
N GLU A 6 12.21 -12.04 -19.61
CA GLU A 6 12.07 -12.64 -18.28
C GLU A 6 10.64 -13.12 -18.01
N ARG A 7 9.63 -12.35 -18.45
CA ARG A 7 8.21 -12.73 -18.30
C ARG A 7 7.87 -13.97 -19.14
N ALA A 8 8.36 -14.04 -20.38
CA ALA A 8 8.16 -15.20 -21.25
C ALA A 8 8.84 -16.47 -20.71
N ALA A 9 10.05 -16.32 -20.16
CA ALA A 9 10.78 -17.41 -19.50
C ALA A 9 10.04 -17.94 -18.27
N MET A 10 9.53 -17.03 -17.43
CA MET A 10 8.76 -17.39 -16.23
C MET A 10 7.44 -18.10 -16.57
N LEU A 11 6.73 -17.65 -17.60
CA LEU A 11 5.52 -18.32 -18.08
C LEU A 11 5.81 -19.75 -18.53
N THR A 12 6.88 -19.92 -19.32
CA THR A 12 7.30 -21.23 -19.81
C THR A 12 7.69 -22.17 -18.67
N LEU A 13 8.41 -21.64 -17.67
CA LEU A 13 8.79 -22.41 -16.48
C LEU A 13 7.55 -22.83 -15.68
N CYS A 14 6.62 -21.91 -15.45
CA CYS A 14 5.40 -22.20 -14.71
C CYS A 14 4.49 -23.19 -15.44
N SER A 15 4.36 -23.08 -16.77
CA SER A 15 3.61 -24.05 -17.58
C SER A 15 4.17 -25.45 -17.37
N LYS A 16 5.50 -25.62 -17.46
CA LYS A 16 6.15 -26.92 -17.22
C LYS A 16 5.91 -27.47 -15.81
N LEU A 17 5.86 -26.59 -14.80
CA LEU A 17 5.65 -26.99 -13.40
C LEU A 17 4.21 -27.42 -13.08
N ILE A 18 3.23 -26.94 -13.86
CA ILE A 18 1.79 -27.16 -13.64
C ILE A 18 1.23 -28.15 -14.69
N GLU A 19 2.11 -28.92 -15.33
CA GLU A 19 1.77 -29.88 -16.39
C GLU A 19 0.99 -29.25 -17.56
N LYS A 20 1.25 -27.97 -17.85
CA LYS A 20 0.75 -27.26 -19.03
C LYS A 20 1.81 -27.27 -20.11
N ASN A 21 1.41 -27.67 -21.31
CA ASN A 21 2.32 -27.82 -22.44
C ASN A 21 2.66 -26.47 -23.09
N SER A 22 1.86 -25.42 -22.84
CA SER A 22 2.13 -24.08 -23.38
C SER A 22 1.79 -22.92 -22.42
N PRO A 23 2.35 -21.71 -22.64
CA PRO A 23 1.94 -20.49 -21.94
C PRO A 23 0.45 -20.15 -22.12
N GLU A 24 -0.10 -20.42 -23.30
CA GLU A 24 -1.51 -20.20 -23.61
C GLU A 24 -2.40 -21.12 -22.75
N GLU A 25 -2.02 -22.39 -22.59
CA GLU A 25 -2.74 -23.33 -21.72
C GLU A 25 -2.72 -22.89 -20.25
N LEU A 26 -1.60 -22.33 -19.78
CA LEU A 26 -1.50 -21.74 -18.44
C LEU A 26 -2.40 -20.51 -18.30
N SER A 27 -2.47 -19.67 -19.33
CA SER A 27 -3.35 -18.50 -19.34
C SER A 27 -4.83 -18.87 -19.32
N CYS A 28 -5.22 -19.85 -20.13
CA CYS A 28 -6.56 -20.44 -20.09
C CYS A 28 -6.85 -21.01 -18.69
N PHE A 29 -5.89 -21.72 -18.08
CA PHE A 29 -6.06 -22.26 -16.75
C PHE A 29 -6.29 -21.18 -15.68
N ILE A 30 -5.48 -20.11 -15.67
CA ILE A 30 -5.66 -18.97 -14.75
C ILE A 30 -7.05 -18.35 -14.94
N THR A 31 -7.45 -18.12 -16.19
CA THR A 31 -8.74 -17.53 -16.54
C THR A 31 -9.90 -18.39 -16.05
N GLU A 32 -9.84 -19.70 -16.26
CA GLU A 32 -10.86 -20.64 -15.77
C GLU A 32 -10.91 -20.71 -14.24
N CYS A 33 -9.76 -20.65 -13.56
CA CYS A 33 -9.70 -20.61 -12.11
C CYS A 33 -10.36 -19.33 -11.57
N ALA A 34 -9.99 -18.17 -12.10
CA ALA A 34 -10.56 -16.88 -11.71
C ALA A 34 -12.06 -16.83 -12.00
N ARG A 35 -12.51 -17.31 -13.16
CA ARG A 35 -13.92 -17.41 -13.56
C ARG A 35 -14.73 -18.25 -12.57
N LYS A 36 -14.23 -19.44 -12.20
CA LYS A 36 -14.88 -20.32 -11.22
C LYS A 36 -15.01 -19.65 -9.86
N VAL A 37 -13.95 -19.01 -9.39
CA VAL A 37 -13.95 -18.31 -8.09
C VAL A 37 -14.90 -17.12 -8.11
N LEU A 38 -14.90 -16.32 -9.19
CA LEU A 38 -15.84 -15.21 -9.35
C LEU A 38 -17.29 -15.68 -9.35
N LEU A 39 -17.63 -16.74 -10.08
CA LEU A 39 -18.97 -17.31 -10.10
C LEU A 39 -19.42 -17.88 -8.74
N MET A 40 -18.48 -18.33 -7.91
CA MET A 40 -18.78 -18.74 -6.53
C MET A 40 -19.10 -17.54 -5.62
N ILE A 41 -18.52 -16.37 -5.90
CA ILE A 41 -18.67 -15.16 -5.07
C ILE A 41 -19.84 -14.29 -5.55
N GLN A 42 -19.95 -14.10 -6.87
CA GLN A 42 -20.95 -13.28 -7.53
C GLN A 42 -21.83 -14.20 -8.38
N LYS A 43 -23.16 -14.13 -8.18
CA LYS A 43 -24.14 -14.93 -8.93
C LYS A 43 -24.17 -14.62 -10.44
N ARG A 44 -23.50 -13.54 -10.86
CA ARG A 44 -23.36 -13.12 -12.26
C ARG A 44 -21.90 -12.84 -12.54
N LEU A 45 -21.39 -13.33 -13.67
CA LEU A 45 -20.04 -13.06 -14.14
C LEU A 45 -20.01 -11.73 -14.89
N ASP A 46 -19.09 -10.86 -14.49
CA ASP A 46 -18.68 -9.69 -15.23
C ASP A 46 -17.34 -9.98 -15.91
N GLU A 47 -17.35 -10.01 -17.25
CA GLU A 47 -16.18 -10.38 -18.07
C GLU A 47 -15.08 -9.32 -18.02
N ASP A 48 -15.42 -8.04 -17.77
CA ASP A 48 -14.44 -6.97 -17.64
C ASP A 48 -13.67 -7.13 -16.31
N ILE A 49 -14.40 -7.46 -15.23
CA ILE A 49 -13.81 -7.78 -13.93
C ILE A 49 -12.91 -9.02 -14.02
N LEU A 50 -13.37 -10.06 -14.72
CA LEU A 50 -12.56 -11.26 -14.92
C LEU A 50 -11.25 -10.93 -15.65
N ARG A 51 -11.31 -10.15 -16.74
CA ARG A 51 -10.13 -9.75 -17.50
C ARG A 51 -9.16 -8.93 -16.64
N GLU A 52 -9.68 -8.00 -15.85
CA GLU A 52 -8.89 -7.16 -14.96
C GLU A 52 -8.16 -7.99 -13.88
N ILE A 53 -8.86 -8.94 -13.25
CA ILE A 53 -8.29 -9.85 -12.27
C ILE A 53 -7.19 -10.72 -12.87
N VAL A 54 -7.45 -11.32 -14.04
CA VAL A 54 -6.47 -12.17 -14.72
C VAL A 54 -5.21 -11.36 -15.06
N ASN A 55 -5.36 -10.18 -15.66
CA ASN A 55 -4.25 -9.29 -15.99
C ASN A 55 -3.45 -8.88 -14.74
N SER A 56 -4.14 -8.51 -13.66
CA SER A 56 -3.50 -8.13 -12.39
C SER A 56 -2.73 -9.29 -11.77
N PHE A 57 -3.29 -10.51 -11.82
CA PHE A 57 -2.60 -11.71 -11.34
C PHE A 57 -1.30 -11.97 -12.11
N PHE A 58 -1.35 -11.84 -13.44
CA PHE A 58 -0.18 -11.98 -14.31
C PHE A 58 0.92 -10.98 -14.00
N LEU A 59 0.56 -9.72 -13.72
CA LEU A 59 1.52 -8.65 -13.46
C LEU A 59 2.09 -8.75 -12.04
N GLU A 60 1.24 -8.98 -11.03
CA GLU A 60 1.63 -8.80 -9.64
C GLU A 60 2.05 -10.10 -8.93
N LYS A 61 1.49 -11.24 -9.32
CA LYS A 61 1.55 -12.47 -8.50
C LYS A 61 2.14 -13.68 -9.17
N LEU A 62 2.04 -13.78 -10.50
CA LEU A 62 2.50 -14.97 -11.21
C LEU A 62 3.97 -15.32 -10.87
N HIS A 63 4.88 -14.34 -10.94
CA HIS A 63 6.30 -14.58 -10.67
C HIS A 63 6.55 -15.14 -9.26
N LEU A 64 5.88 -14.59 -8.24
CA LEU A 64 5.98 -15.05 -6.86
C LEU A 64 5.46 -16.47 -6.70
N VAL A 65 4.35 -16.81 -7.36
CA VAL A 65 3.78 -18.16 -7.30
C VAL A 65 4.73 -19.17 -7.94
N CYS A 66 5.28 -18.84 -9.10
CA CYS A 66 6.25 -19.70 -9.79
C CYS A 66 7.52 -19.92 -8.94
N GLU A 67 8.10 -18.86 -8.38
CA GLU A 67 9.26 -18.95 -7.50
C GLU A 67 9.00 -19.85 -6.29
N LYS A 68 7.81 -19.71 -5.68
CA LYS A 68 7.43 -20.51 -4.52
C LYS A 68 7.24 -21.99 -4.87
N ILE A 69 6.66 -22.31 -6.03
CA ILE A 69 6.51 -23.70 -6.51
C ILE A 69 7.89 -24.32 -6.74
N VAL A 70 8.83 -23.59 -7.36
CA VAL A 70 10.22 -24.05 -7.60
C VAL A 70 10.92 -24.36 -6.27
N ASN A 71 10.82 -23.45 -5.31
CA ASN A 71 11.55 -23.56 -4.05
C ASN A 71 10.95 -24.60 -3.10
N THR A 72 9.62 -24.73 -3.06
CA THR A 72 8.93 -25.60 -2.09
C THR A 72 8.58 -26.97 -2.66
N ARG A 73 8.57 -27.14 -3.99
CA ARG A 73 8.22 -28.38 -4.69
C ARG A 73 6.97 -29.06 -4.09
N PRO A 74 5.82 -28.38 -4.07
CA PRO A 74 4.62 -28.92 -3.47
C PRO A 74 4.22 -30.23 -4.15
N LEU A 75 3.68 -31.18 -3.37
CA LEU A 75 3.17 -32.47 -3.86
C LEU A 75 2.09 -32.30 -4.94
N ASN A 76 1.34 -31.19 -4.91
CA ASN A 76 0.34 -30.84 -5.91
C ASN A 76 0.53 -29.37 -6.36
N PRO A 77 1.40 -29.11 -7.34
CA PRO A 77 1.67 -27.76 -7.86
C PRO A 77 0.42 -27.10 -8.45
N SER A 78 -0.39 -27.86 -9.17
CA SER A 78 -1.64 -27.38 -9.78
C SER A 78 -2.66 -26.92 -8.73
N GLY A 79 -2.81 -27.68 -7.64
CA GLY A 79 -3.67 -27.33 -6.51
C GLY A 79 -3.17 -26.12 -5.74
N TYR A 80 -1.85 -26.01 -5.54
CA TYR A 80 -1.23 -24.84 -4.94
C TYR A 80 -1.49 -23.58 -5.77
N PHE A 81 -1.31 -23.70 -7.10
CA PHE A 81 -1.51 -22.61 -8.02
C PHE A 81 -2.97 -22.16 -8.08
N TYR A 82 -3.92 -23.12 -8.11
CA TYR A 82 -5.35 -22.83 -7.99
C TYR A 82 -5.66 -22.02 -6.73
N LYS A 83 -5.14 -22.45 -5.57
CA LYS A 83 -5.35 -21.76 -4.30
C LYS A 83 -4.76 -20.35 -4.29
N ALA A 84 -3.64 -20.14 -4.99
CA ALA A 84 -3.04 -18.82 -5.14
C ALA A 84 -3.92 -17.88 -5.98
N VAL A 85 -4.49 -18.35 -7.09
CA VAL A 85 -5.45 -17.59 -7.90
C VAL A 85 -6.71 -17.28 -7.09
N GLU A 86 -7.26 -18.26 -6.39
CA GLU A 86 -8.43 -18.09 -5.53
C GLU A 86 -8.21 -17.03 -4.45
N ASN A 87 -7.12 -17.12 -3.69
CA ASN A 87 -6.77 -16.14 -2.66
C ASN A 87 -6.57 -14.73 -3.25
N PHE A 88 -6.01 -14.65 -4.46
CA PHE A 88 -5.86 -13.37 -5.15
C PHE A 88 -7.20 -12.76 -5.51
N VAL A 89 -8.12 -13.52 -6.10
CA VAL A 89 -9.48 -13.06 -6.45
C VAL A 89 -10.20 -12.52 -5.21
N TYR A 90 -10.17 -13.23 -4.08
CA TYR A 90 -10.76 -12.77 -2.82
C TYR A 90 -10.11 -11.46 -2.32
N SER A 91 -8.78 -11.36 -2.34
CA SER A 91 -8.07 -10.16 -1.93
C SER A 91 -8.40 -8.97 -2.83
N TRP A 92 -8.44 -9.20 -4.15
CA TRP A 92 -8.73 -8.19 -5.16
C TRP A 92 -10.15 -7.63 -5.00
N LEU A 93 -11.14 -8.51 -4.85
CA LEU A 93 -12.52 -8.10 -4.59
C LEU A 93 -12.68 -7.40 -3.23
N SER A 94 -11.95 -7.83 -2.19
CA SER A 94 -11.98 -7.16 -0.89
C SER A 94 -11.44 -5.73 -0.97
N LYS A 95 -10.37 -5.50 -1.76
CA LYS A 95 -9.84 -4.16 -2.03
C LYS A 95 -10.86 -3.30 -2.79
N ARG A 96 -11.49 -3.86 -3.82
CA ARG A 96 -12.51 -3.17 -4.61
C ARG A 96 -13.77 -2.85 -3.82
N ASN A 97 -14.29 -3.79 -3.02
CA ASN A 97 -15.50 -3.59 -2.21
C ASN A 97 -15.29 -2.61 -1.04
N LYS A 98 -14.04 -2.34 -0.63
CA LYS A 98 -13.72 -1.26 0.32
C LYS A 98 -13.85 0.13 -0.31
N GLN A 99 -13.81 0.24 -1.64
CA GLN A 99 -14.26 1.43 -2.36
C GLN A 99 -15.78 1.34 -2.52
N LYS A 100 -16.52 1.71 -1.48
CA LYS A 100 -17.96 1.93 -1.58
C LYS A 100 -18.16 3.23 -2.37
N VAL A 101 -18.15 3.12 -3.70
CA VAL A 101 -18.34 4.28 -4.58
C VAL A 101 -19.82 4.63 -4.58
N VAL A 102 -20.16 5.77 -4.01
CA VAL A 102 -21.49 6.38 -4.14
C VAL A 102 -21.51 7.09 -5.48
N SER A 103 -22.57 6.89 -6.28
CA SER A 103 -22.70 7.60 -7.56
C SER A 103 -22.89 9.08 -7.28
N LEU A 104 -22.12 9.93 -7.96
CA LEU A 104 -22.25 11.38 -7.86
C LEU A 104 -23.60 11.87 -8.41
N ASP A 105 -24.18 11.11 -9.34
CA ASP A 105 -25.51 11.34 -9.92
C ASP A 105 -26.65 10.79 -9.05
N SER A 106 -26.38 10.31 -7.82
CA SER A 106 -27.45 9.90 -6.90
C SER A 106 -28.10 11.13 -6.25
N PRO A 107 -29.44 11.15 -6.11
CA PRO A 107 -30.12 12.23 -5.43
C PRO A 107 -29.80 12.22 -3.93
N ILE A 108 -29.61 13.40 -3.34
CA ILE A 108 -29.38 13.54 -1.89
C ILE A 108 -30.72 13.50 -1.15
N ASP A 109 -31.08 12.34 -0.60
CA ASP A 109 -32.36 12.12 0.11
C ASP A 109 -32.58 13.06 1.33
N SER A 110 -31.52 13.70 1.86
CA SER A 110 -31.60 14.57 3.03
C SER A 110 -32.00 16.02 2.75
N LEU A 111 -32.15 16.42 1.48
CA LEU A 111 -32.55 17.78 1.08
C LEU A 111 -34.00 17.83 0.56
N GLN A 112 -34.91 17.06 1.16
CA GLN A 112 -36.36 17.26 0.97
C GLN A 112 -36.83 18.54 1.68
N THR A 113 -36.34 19.70 1.25
CA THR A 113 -36.98 20.98 1.54
C THR A 113 -38.14 21.17 0.57
N SER A 114 -39.35 21.04 1.11
CA SER A 114 -40.61 21.61 0.61
C SER A 114 -40.89 21.53 -0.89
N ARG A 115 -41.64 20.48 -1.29
CA ARG A 115 -42.72 20.36 -2.29
C ARG A 115 -42.84 21.21 -3.57
N ASP A 116 -42.02 22.21 -3.88
CA ASP A 116 -42.22 23.08 -5.05
C ASP A 116 -40.95 23.38 -5.87
N ASP A 117 -39.85 22.64 -5.70
CA ASP A 117 -38.66 22.77 -6.56
C ASP A 117 -38.34 21.45 -7.30
N PRO A 118 -38.33 21.41 -8.65
CA PRO A 118 -38.15 20.18 -9.42
C PRO A 118 -36.69 19.81 -9.70
N GLU A 119 -35.71 20.55 -9.18
CA GLU A 119 -34.29 20.21 -9.32
C GLU A 119 -33.84 19.42 -8.08
N SER A 120 -33.80 18.08 -8.21
CA SER A 120 -33.16 17.22 -7.22
C SER A 120 -31.66 17.51 -7.20
N VAL A 121 -31.15 18.05 -6.09
CA VAL A 121 -29.72 18.26 -5.90
C VAL A 121 -28.99 16.91 -5.89
N GLU A 122 -28.04 16.74 -6.80
CA GLU A 122 -27.20 15.55 -6.93
C GLU A 122 -25.92 15.71 -6.09
N PHE A 123 -25.24 14.61 -5.75
CA PHE A 123 -23.97 14.67 -5.02
C PHE A 123 -22.90 15.49 -5.77
N ILE A 124 -22.94 15.48 -7.10
CA ILE A 124 -22.01 16.25 -7.93
C ILE A 124 -22.13 17.77 -7.73
N ASP A 125 -23.32 18.26 -7.36
CA ASP A 125 -23.58 19.69 -7.18
C ASP A 125 -23.00 20.23 -5.86
N VAL A 126 -22.77 19.34 -4.89
CA VAL A 126 -22.26 19.68 -3.55
C VAL A 126 -20.75 19.44 -3.45
N ILE A 127 -20.21 18.54 -4.25
CA ILE A 127 -18.77 18.25 -4.27
C ILE A 127 -18.07 19.31 -5.10
N SER A 128 -17.66 20.40 -4.45
CA SER A 128 -16.63 21.28 -4.97
C SER A 128 -15.36 20.46 -5.18
N ALA A 129 -14.74 20.57 -6.36
CA ALA A 129 -13.47 19.93 -6.67
C ALA A 129 -12.48 20.20 -5.53
N GLU A 130 -12.09 19.17 -4.79
CA GLU A 130 -10.95 19.24 -3.88
C GLU A 130 -9.74 19.56 -4.76
N ASP A 131 -9.34 20.83 -4.75
CA ASP A 131 -8.13 21.27 -5.39
C ASP A 131 -6.99 20.63 -4.58
N ASP A 132 -6.45 19.50 -5.04
CA ASP A 132 -5.35 18.76 -4.37
C ASP A 132 -4.19 19.69 -3.98
N LYS A 133 -4.03 20.81 -4.69
CA LYS A 133 -3.07 21.88 -4.38
C LYS A 133 -3.34 22.62 -3.08
N LEU A 134 -4.60 22.83 -2.70
CA LEU A 134 -4.97 23.45 -1.41
C LEU A 134 -4.70 22.48 -0.26
N THR A 135 -4.99 21.19 -0.44
CA THR A 135 -4.79 20.15 0.57
C THR A 135 -3.30 19.88 0.81
N GLU A 136 -2.50 19.81 -0.26
CA GLU A 136 -1.03 19.68 -0.17
C GLU A 136 -0.41 20.94 0.45
N SER A 137 -0.91 22.15 0.09
CA SER A 137 -0.50 23.40 0.73
C SER A 137 -0.82 23.45 2.23
N LEU A 138 -1.93 22.87 2.68
CA LEU A 138 -2.27 22.83 4.10
C LEU A 138 -1.36 21.86 4.88
N VAL A 139 -1.04 20.71 4.28
CA VAL A 139 -0.10 19.75 4.87
C VAL A 139 1.28 20.38 5.05
N ASP A 140 1.75 21.15 4.08
CA ASP A 140 3.03 21.85 4.16
C ASP A 140 3.03 22.91 5.28
N VAL A 141 1.99 23.73 5.36
CA VAL A 141 1.85 24.75 6.42
C VAL A 141 1.82 24.12 7.82
N LEU A 142 1.04 23.06 8.00
CA LEU A 142 0.96 22.35 9.28
C LEU A 142 2.29 21.67 9.61
N ALA A 143 2.98 21.09 8.63
CA ALA A 143 4.27 20.46 8.85
C ALA A 143 5.33 21.48 9.30
N GLU A 144 5.34 22.68 8.72
CA GLU A 144 6.20 23.78 9.16
C GLU A 144 5.87 24.23 10.59
N GLU A 145 4.59 24.38 10.92
CA GLU A 145 4.13 24.79 12.26
C GLU A 145 4.54 23.78 13.34
N TYR A 146 4.41 22.48 13.06
CA TYR A 146 4.71 21.42 14.02
C TYR A 146 6.16 20.93 14.00
N PHE A 147 7.01 21.45 13.12
CA PHE A 147 8.41 21.03 13.03
C PHE A 147 9.22 21.35 14.29
N GLU A 148 9.21 22.60 14.75
CA GLU A 148 9.92 23.01 15.96
C GLU A 148 9.38 22.34 17.25
N PRO A 149 8.05 22.20 17.41
CA PRO A 149 7.46 21.37 18.45
C PRO A 149 7.97 19.92 18.43
N PHE A 150 8.09 19.30 17.25
CA PHE A 150 8.62 17.95 17.08
C PHE A 150 10.08 17.84 17.52
N VAL A 151 10.95 18.77 17.07
CA VAL A 151 12.36 18.82 17.47
C VAL A 151 12.48 19.00 18.99
N SER A 152 11.66 19.86 19.57
CA SER A 152 11.60 20.09 21.02
C SER A 152 11.10 18.86 21.78
N PHE A 153 10.11 18.14 21.23
CA PHE A 153 9.61 16.88 21.77
C PHE A 153 10.69 15.79 21.78
N CYS A 154 11.52 15.73 20.74
CA CYS A 154 12.69 14.84 20.69
C CYS A 154 13.70 15.17 21.79
N LYS A 155 14.02 16.45 21.99
CA LYS A 155 14.99 16.92 22.99
C LYS A 155 14.52 16.73 24.44
N ARG A 156 13.21 16.73 24.69
CA ARG A 156 12.62 16.55 26.03
C ARG A 156 12.84 15.15 26.60
N LYS A 157 12.99 14.11 25.76
CA LYS A 157 13.22 12.74 26.23
C LYS A 157 14.71 12.58 26.58
N ARG A 158 15.01 11.97 27.74
CA ARG A 158 16.40 11.64 28.19
C ARG A 158 17.11 10.56 27.35
N THR A 159 16.50 10.13 26.24
CA THR A 159 16.97 9.04 25.38
C THR A 159 17.43 9.63 24.05
N ASP A 160 18.35 8.97 23.34
CA ASP A 160 18.84 9.38 22.01
C ASP A 160 17.79 9.24 20.89
N MET A 161 16.57 9.77 21.10
CA MET A 161 15.47 9.72 20.14
C MET A 161 15.84 10.35 18.81
N PHE A 162 16.70 11.37 18.83
CA PHE A 162 17.29 11.94 17.62
C PHE A 162 17.96 10.86 16.75
N LEU A 163 18.92 10.11 17.33
CA LEU A 163 19.65 9.06 16.61
C LEU A 163 18.73 7.91 16.21
N TYR A 164 17.75 7.59 17.05
CA TYR A 164 16.79 6.52 16.76
C TYR A 164 15.85 6.86 15.60
N ILE A 165 15.40 8.11 15.52
CA ILE A 165 14.57 8.60 14.41
C ILE A 165 15.40 8.67 13.13
N CYS A 166 16.63 9.21 13.18
CA CYS A 166 17.51 9.20 12.00
C CYS A 166 17.81 7.77 11.52
N PHE A 167 18.05 6.83 12.44
CA PHE A 167 18.17 5.41 12.11
C PHE A 167 16.89 4.84 11.49
N LEU A 168 15.72 5.11 12.07
CA LEU A 168 14.44 4.60 11.54
C LEU A 168 14.17 5.12 10.11
N ILE A 169 14.42 6.41 9.86
CA ILE A 169 14.19 7.05 8.56
C ILE A 169 15.24 6.57 7.54
N SER A 170 16.51 6.42 7.91
CA SER A 170 17.56 5.99 6.98
C SER A 170 17.31 4.57 6.45
N GLN A 171 16.76 3.68 7.28
CA GLN A 171 16.32 2.34 6.84
C GLN A 171 15.19 2.41 5.79
N HIS A 172 14.37 3.46 5.80
CA HIS A 172 13.31 3.66 4.82
C HIS A 172 13.85 4.09 3.44
N TYR A 173 14.91 4.89 3.42
CA TYR A 173 15.54 5.38 2.19
C TYR A 173 16.63 4.45 1.62
N ASN A 174 16.82 3.24 2.19
CA ASN A 174 17.93 2.34 1.85
C ASN A 174 19.31 2.99 1.92
N GLU A 175 19.45 4.05 2.72
CA GLU A 175 20.72 4.69 2.95
C GLU A 175 21.52 3.90 4.00
N SER A 176 22.85 3.90 3.85
CA SER A 176 23.77 3.11 4.67
C SER A 176 23.50 3.23 6.18
N ASP A 177 23.81 2.17 6.93
CA ASP A 177 23.59 1.94 8.36
C ASP A 177 24.36 2.92 9.30
N ARG A 178 24.60 4.17 8.88
CA ARG A 178 25.49 5.16 9.53
C ARG A 178 24.96 5.66 10.86
N PHE A 179 23.65 5.76 11.01
CA PHE A 179 23.02 6.10 12.30
C PHE A 179 22.90 4.90 13.23
N ARG A 180 23.28 3.70 12.78
CA ARG A 180 23.34 2.52 13.63
C ARG A 180 24.60 2.58 14.46
N ASN A 181 24.43 2.56 15.78
CA ASN A 181 25.56 2.42 16.67
C ASN A 181 26.12 0.97 16.58
N PRO A 182 27.43 0.78 16.35
CA PRO A 182 28.06 -0.55 16.27
C PRO A 182 27.87 -1.40 17.54
N SER A 183 27.62 -0.75 18.68
CA SER A 183 27.37 -1.42 19.97
C SER A 183 25.94 -1.96 20.12
N TRP A 184 25.02 -1.66 19.19
CA TRP A 184 23.65 -2.16 19.27
C TRP A 184 23.56 -3.62 18.83
N SER A 185 23.21 -4.49 19.78
CA SER A 185 22.78 -5.86 19.48
C SER A 185 21.47 -5.86 18.68
N GLN A 186 21.17 -6.96 17.99
CA GLN A 186 19.91 -7.10 17.23
C GLN A 186 18.67 -6.92 18.12
N ALA A 187 18.71 -7.42 19.36
CA ALA A 187 17.63 -7.21 20.33
C ALA A 187 17.46 -5.74 20.73
N ASN A 188 18.56 -4.97 20.77
CA ASN A 188 18.50 -3.54 21.03
C ASN A 188 17.94 -2.77 19.83
N VAL A 189 18.29 -3.14 18.60
CA VAL A 189 17.74 -2.54 17.37
C VAL A 189 16.21 -2.71 17.32
N TYR A 190 15.70 -3.91 17.61
CA TYR A 190 14.26 -4.14 17.67
C TYR A 190 13.56 -3.23 18.69
N LYS A 191 14.10 -3.14 19.91
CA LYS A 191 13.58 -2.27 20.97
C LYS A 191 13.65 -0.78 20.60
N ILE A 192 14.69 -0.37 19.87
CA ILE A 192 14.85 1.00 19.38
C ILE A 192 13.73 1.33 18.37
N ILE A 193 13.48 0.46 17.39
CA ILE A 193 12.40 0.66 16.42
C ILE A 193 11.05 0.76 17.12
N GLU A 194 10.77 -0.15 18.07
CA GLU A 194 9.52 -0.15 18.82
C GLU A 194 9.33 1.14 19.65
N ARG A 195 10.38 1.57 20.35
CA ARG A 195 10.39 2.82 21.14
C ARG A 195 10.20 4.04 20.25
N THR A 196 10.81 4.05 19.07
CA THR A 196 10.70 5.16 18.11
C THR A 196 9.29 5.24 17.55
N ARG A 197 8.69 4.11 17.14
CA ARG A 197 7.30 4.08 16.68
C ARG A 197 6.32 4.51 17.77
N LYS A 198 6.56 4.09 19.01
CA LYS A 198 5.75 4.52 20.15
C LYS A 198 5.88 6.04 20.36
N PHE A 199 7.10 6.57 20.31
CA PHE A 199 7.35 8.00 20.43
C PHE A 199 6.64 8.82 19.34
N LEU A 200 6.68 8.37 18.09
CA LEU A 200 5.97 9.03 16.99
C LEU A 200 4.46 9.04 17.21
N ARG A 201 3.88 7.92 17.69
CA ARG A 201 2.46 7.88 18.05
C ARG A 201 2.11 8.82 19.20
N GLU A 202 2.94 8.87 20.25
CA GLU A 202 2.74 9.81 21.38
C GLU A 202 2.71 11.26 20.88
N PHE A 203 3.61 11.62 19.93
CA PHE A 203 3.60 12.94 19.31
C PHE A 203 2.33 13.18 18.48
N GLN A 204 1.91 12.20 17.68
CA GLN A 204 0.70 12.33 16.87
C GLN A 204 -0.54 12.54 17.72
N GLU A 205 -0.65 11.79 18.82
CA GLU A 205 -1.77 11.88 19.77
C GLU A 205 -1.74 13.21 20.54
N GLU A 206 -0.58 13.69 20.98
CA GLU A 206 -0.44 14.96 21.72
C GLU A 206 -0.85 16.18 20.88
N PHE A 207 -0.51 16.18 19.58
CA PHE A 207 -0.76 17.30 18.69
C PHE A 207 -1.93 17.07 17.72
N SER A 208 -2.62 15.92 17.81
CA SER A 208 -3.74 15.54 16.93
C SER A 208 -3.40 15.68 15.44
N ILE A 209 -2.18 15.29 15.05
CA ILE A 209 -1.69 15.43 13.68
C ILE A 209 -1.96 14.18 12.84
N GLU A 210 -2.31 14.40 11.58
CA GLU A 210 -2.51 13.32 10.61
C GLU A 210 -1.19 12.68 10.16
N ASP A 211 -1.26 11.42 9.72
CA ASP A 211 -0.09 10.67 9.22
C ASP A 211 0.66 11.38 8.09
N ARG A 212 -0.07 12.09 7.21
CA ARG A 212 0.52 12.84 6.08
C ARG A 212 1.37 14.01 6.57
N VAL A 213 0.88 14.74 7.56
CA VAL A 213 1.61 15.85 8.20
C VAL A 213 2.84 15.32 8.94
N LEU A 214 2.69 14.21 9.69
CA LEU A 214 3.84 13.56 10.34
C LEU A 214 4.89 13.12 9.32
N GLY A 215 4.48 12.51 8.20
CA GLY A 215 5.38 12.10 7.14
C GLY A 215 6.23 13.27 6.62
N LYS A 216 5.61 14.43 6.42
CA LYS A 216 6.30 15.65 5.99
C LYS A 216 7.24 16.21 7.05
N ILE A 217 6.84 16.22 8.32
CA ILE A 217 7.71 16.59 9.45
C ILE A 217 8.96 15.71 9.50
N LEU A 218 8.81 14.39 9.31
CA LEU A 218 9.92 13.44 9.33
C LEU A 218 10.86 13.60 8.12
N GLU A 219 10.30 13.89 6.95
CA GLU A 219 11.08 14.24 5.75
C GLU A 219 11.94 15.48 6.02
N THR A 220 11.32 16.56 6.51
CA THR A 220 12.01 17.81 6.88
C THR A 220 13.05 17.57 7.97
N PHE A 221 12.76 16.73 8.97
CA PHE A 221 13.69 16.39 10.05
C PHE A 221 14.91 15.66 9.53
N TYR A 222 14.73 14.71 8.62
CA TYR A 222 15.84 14.01 8.02
C TYR A 222 16.73 14.96 7.18
N GLN A 223 16.12 15.82 6.38
CA GLN A 223 16.85 16.79 5.54
C GLN A 223 17.58 17.85 6.36
N ASN A 224 16.96 18.39 7.40
CA ASN A 224 17.49 19.52 8.16
C ASN A 224 18.35 19.11 9.34
N GLU A 225 17.98 18.05 10.05
CA GLU A 225 18.63 17.68 11.32
C GLU A 225 19.56 16.48 11.14
N CYS A 226 19.08 15.38 10.54
CA CYS A 226 19.91 14.17 10.37
C CYS A 226 21.11 14.43 9.44
N ARG A 227 20.89 15.05 8.26
CA ARG A 227 21.99 15.39 7.33
C ARG A 227 22.97 16.44 7.87
N ARG A 228 22.52 17.34 8.76
CA ARG A 228 23.44 18.28 9.44
C ARG A 228 24.32 17.56 10.46
N TYR A 229 23.78 16.55 11.13
CA TYR A 229 24.54 15.70 12.05
C TYR A 229 25.59 14.86 11.31
N GLU A 230 25.33 14.44 10.06
CA GLU A 230 26.30 13.70 9.22
C GLU A 230 27.53 14.52 8.80
N ASN A 231 27.43 15.86 8.76
CA ASN A 231 28.50 16.76 8.30
C ASN A 231 29.34 17.35 9.45
N ARG A 232 29.18 16.85 10.68
CA ARG A 232 29.99 17.22 11.86
C ARG A 232 30.91 16.09 12.25
#